data_AF-A0A221SSQ5-F1
#
_entry.id   AF-A0A221SSQ5-F1
#
_cell.length_a   1.000
_cell.length_b   1.000
_cell.length_c   1.000
_cell.angle_alpha   90.00
_cell.angle_beta   90.00
_cell.angle_gamma   90.00
#
_symmetry.space_group_name_H-M   'P 1'
#
loop_
_entity.id
_entity.type
_entity.pdbx_description
1 polymer ?
#
loop_
_entity_poly.entity_id
_entity_poly.type
_entity_poly.pdbx_seq_one_letter_code
_entity_poly.pdbx_strand_id
1 'polypeptide(L)'
;MVEIKFRQEHSGDEYQMTHPKAARVLKDIEAWAQGNSFSSVTFWQDEQDPHKLWVQLGDDRLNYWIHDSTFTEGKHETVEMQMDYARGAQRRSAAGYEKFDK
;
A
#
# COMPACT_ATOMS: atom_id res chain seq x y z
N MET A 1 15.55 5.93 -4.42
CA MET A 1 15.08 4.56 -4.16
C MET A 1 13.85 4.69 -3.32
N VAL A 2 12.73 4.09 -3.72
CA VAL A 2 11.47 4.18 -2.95
C VAL A 2 11.51 3.11 -1.88
N GLU A 3 11.19 3.47 -0.65
CA GLU A 3 11.06 2.48 0.42
C GLU A 3 9.67 1.84 0.40
N ILE A 4 9.60 0.51 0.24
CA ILE A 4 8.35 -0.25 0.39
C ILE A 4 8.38 -1.00 1.72
N LYS A 5 7.40 -0.74 2.58
CA LYS A 5 7.32 -1.29 3.94
C LYS A 5 6.01 -2.04 4.13
N PHE A 6 6.06 -3.12 4.89
CA PHE A 6 4.87 -3.80 5.40
C PHE A 6 4.89 -3.71 6.92
N ARG A 7 3.77 -3.33 7.53
CA ARG A 7 3.64 -3.13 8.97
C ARG A 7 2.38 -3.78 9.50
N GLN A 8 2.40 -4.23 10.74
CA GLN A 8 1.17 -4.62 11.44
C GLN A 8 0.48 -3.37 11.98
N GLU A 9 -0.84 -3.29 11.87
CA GLU A 9 -1.61 -2.14 12.37
C GLU A 9 -1.55 -2.03 13.90
N HIS A 10 -1.66 -3.15 14.61
CA HIS A 10 -1.73 -3.15 16.08
C HIS A 10 -0.40 -2.81 16.75
N SER A 11 0.71 -3.42 16.30
CA SER A 11 2.03 -3.24 16.92
C SER A 11 2.93 -2.23 16.19
N GLY A 12 2.64 -1.92 14.93
CA GLY A 12 3.52 -1.13 14.07
C GLY A 12 4.77 -1.88 13.60
N ASP A 13 4.91 -3.16 13.94
CA ASP A 13 6.08 -3.96 13.62
C ASP A 13 6.21 -4.16 12.12
N GLU A 14 7.42 -3.93 11.61
CA GLU A 14 7.74 -4.19 10.21
C GLU A 14 7.89 -5.69 9.97
N TYR A 15 7.30 -6.16 8.89
CA TYR A 15 7.49 -7.52 8.39
C TYR A 15 7.85 -7.50 6.90
N GLN A 16 8.30 -8.63 6.39
CA GLN A 16 8.59 -8.78 4.97
C GLN A 16 7.53 -9.61 4.28
N MET A 17 7.10 -9.16 3.11
CA MET A 17 6.26 -9.96 2.22
C MET A 17 7.14 -11.02 1.53
N THR A 18 7.15 -12.24 2.06
CA THR A 18 8.07 -13.32 1.66
C THR A 18 7.58 -14.17 0.47
N HIS A 19 6.46 -13.81 -0.16
CA HIS A 19 5.89 -14.62 -1.24
C HIS A 19 6.70 -14.50 -2.55
N PRO A 20 7.08 -15.60 -3.23
CA PRO A 20 7.92 -15.56 -4.43
C PRO A 20 7.35 -14.70 -5.58
N LYS A 21 6.02 -14.67 -5.72
CA LYS A 21 5.32 -13.88 -6.73
C LYS A 21 5.22 -12.38 -6.38
N ALA A 22 5.39 -12.03 -5.11
CA ALA A 22 5.31 -10.64 -4.66
C ALA A 22 6.48 -9.81 -5.20
N ALA A 23 7.65 -10.41 -5.42
CA ALA A 23 8.85 -9.69 -5.89
C ALA A 23 8.60 -8.87 -7.17
N ARG A 24 7.82 -9.39 -8.12
CA ARG A 24 7.45 -8.66 -9.34
C ARG A 24 6.52 -7.49 -9.02
N VAL A 25 5.48 -7.75 -8.24
CA VAL A 25 4.49 -6.75 -7.81
C VAL A 25 5.17 -5.61 -7.03
N LEU A 26 6.11 -5.91 -6.15
CA LEU A 26 6.90 -4.93 -5.40
C LEU A 26 7.74 -4.04 -6.32
N LYS A 27 8.35 -4.63 -7.36
CA LYS A 27 9.10 -3.87 -8.36
C LYS A 27 8.20 -2.92 -9.16
N ASP A 28 6.99 -3.37 -9.51
CA ASP A 28 6.02 -2.54 -10.22
C ASP A 28 5.52 -1.39 -9.33
N ILE A 29 5.28 -1.64 -8.04
CA ILE A 29 4.98 -0.60 -7.04
C ILE A 29 6.15 0.39 -6.90
N GLU A 30 7.39 -0.09 -6.85
CA GLU A 30 8.58 0.76 -6.76
C GLU A 30 8.68 1.70 -7.97
N ALA A 31 8.53 1.15 -9.18
CA ALA A 31 8.55 1.91 -10.42
C ALA A 31 7.41 2.93 -10.48
N TRP A 32 6.19 2.52 -10.11
CA TRP A 32 5.03 3.40 -10.04
C TRP A 32 5.27 4.54 -9.04
N ALA A 33 5.76 4.23 -7.84
CA ALA A 33 5.99 5.22 -6.79
C ALA A 33 7.09 6.22 -7.21
N GLN A 34 8.15 5.74 -7.85
CA GLN A 34 9.20 6.59 -8.41
C GLN A 34 8.65 7.52 -9.50
N GLY A 35 7.83 7.00 -10.43
CA GLY A 35 7.17 7.81 -11.46
C GLY A 35 6.20 8.85 -10.91
N ASN A 36 5.68 8.62 -9.70
CA ASN A 36 4.73 9.50 -9.01
C ASN A 36 5.35 10.33 -7.88
N SER A 37 6.69 10.32 -7.73
CA SER A 37 7.42 11.10 -6.74
C SER A 37 7.09 10.78 -5.27
N PHE A 38 6.74 9.53 -4.97
CA PHE A 38 6.63 9.06 -3.59
C PHE A 38 7.98 8.54 -3.09
N SER A 39 8.38 8.97 -1.90
CA SER A 39 9.59 8.49 -1.21
C SER A 39 9.37 7.11 -0.57
N SER A 40 8.16 6.85 -0.08
CA SER A 40 7.80 5.60 0.57
C SER A 40 6.36 5.16 0.26
N VAL A 41 6.15 3.85 0.31
CA VAL A 41 4.83 3.21 0.27
C VAL A 41 4.78 2.21 1.42
N THR A 42 3.81 2.36 2.31
CA THR A 42 3.64 1.46 3.46
C THR A 42 2.31 0.73 3.36
N PHE A 43 2.34 -0.59 3.51
CA PHE A 43 1.18 -1.45 3.59
C PHE A 43 0.95 -1.89 5.03
N TRP A 44 -0.18 -1.52 5.61
CA TRP A 44 -0.53 -1.87 6.99
C TRP A 44 -1.52 -3.02 7.00
N GLN A 45 -1.10 -4.15 7.56
CA GLN A 45 -1.97 -5.30 7.75
C GLN A 45 -2.98 -5.01 8.85
N ASP A 46 -4.26 -5.15 8.49
CA ASP A 46 -5.38 -4.99 9.41
C ASP A 46 -5.36 -6.11 10.48
N GLU A 47 -5.70 -5.75 11.72
CA GLU A 47 -5.69 -6.69 12.84
C GLU A 47 -6.79 -7.75 12.73
N GLN A 48 -7.95 -7.37 12.20
CA GLN A 48 -9.12 -8.23 12.11
C GLN A 48 -9.16 -9.03 10.81
N ASP A 49 -8.52 -8.50 9.75
CA ASP A 49 -8.44 -9.13 8.45
C ASP A 49 -6.99 -9.13 7.90
N PRO A 50 -6.23 -10.23 8.09
CA PRO A 50 -4.86 -10.34 7.61
C PRO A 50 -4.71 -10.18 6.09
N HIS A 51 -5.79 -10.34 5.33
CA HIS A 51 -5.78 -10.16 3.88
C HIS A 51 -5.92 -8.71 3.46
N LYS A 52 -6.29 -7.81 4.37
CA LYS A 52 -6.51 -6.41 4.10
C LYS A 52 -5.28 -5.60 4.45
N LEU A 53 -4.71 -4.95 3.44
CA LEU A 53 -3.52 -4.12 3.55
C LEU A 53 -3.89 -2.67 3.28
N TRP A 54 -4.02 -1.85 4.33
CA TRP A 54 -4.21 -0.41 4.19
C TRP A 54 -2.99 0.24 3.55
N VAL A 55 -3.22 1.21 2.67
CA VAL A 55 -2.16 1.86 1.92
C VAL A 55 -1.81 3.20 2.56
N GLN A 56 -0.52 3.47 2.70
CA GLN A 56 0.02 4.77 3.03
C GLN A 56 1.02 5.18 1.93
N LEU A 57 0.87 6.41 1.44
CA LEU A 57 1.73 6.99 0.42
C LEU A 57 2.49 8.18 1.02
N GLY A 58 3.82 8.05 1.16
CA GLY A 58 4.60 9.00 1.94
C GLY A 58 4.11 9.06 3.39
N ASP A 59 3.67 10.24 3.80
CA ASP A 59 3.16 10.49 5.16
C ASP A 59 1.63 10.32 5.28
N ASP A 60 0.92 10.12 4.16
CA ASP A 60 -0.53 10.05 4.14
C ASP A 60 -1.05 8.61 4.24
N ARG A 61 -1.63 8.26 5.39
CA ARG A 61 -2.36 7.00 5.55
C ARG A 61 -3.76 7.12 4.94
N LEU A 62 -4.07 6.25 3.99
CA LEU A 62 -5.28 6.33 3.18
C LEU A 62 -6.38 5.44 3.77
N ASN A 63 -7.64 5.89 3.62
CA ASN A 63 -8.80 5.01 3.74
C ASN A 63 -8.99 4.18 2.46
N TYR A 64 -7.91 3.50 2.05
CA TYR A 64 -7.84 2.65 0.88
C TYR A 64 -7.01 1.43 1.27
N TRP A 65 -7.47 0.24 0.87
CA TRP A 65 -6.79 -1.00 1.15
C TRP A 65 -6.70 -1.86 -0.11
N ILE A 66 -5.71 -2.74 -0.12
CA ILE A 66 -5.48 -3.73 -1.18
C ILE A 66 -5.51 -5.11 -0.53
N HIS A 67 -6.01 -6.10 -1.25
CA HIS A 67 -6.01 -7.48 -0.78
C HIS A 67 -4.62 -8.11 -0.95
N ASP A 68 -4.14 -8.89 0.03
CA ASP A 68 -2.82 -9.56 0.03
C ASP A 68 -2.62 -10.46 -1.20
N SER A 69 -3.70 -11.08 -1.69
CA SER A 69 -3.77 -11.83 -2.94
C SER A 69 -3.21 -11.08 -4.15
N THR A 70 -3.21 -9.75 -4.17
CA THR A 70 -2.55 -8.96 -5.21
C THR A 70 -1.05 -9.29 -5.29
N PHE A 71 -0.42 -9.47 -4.13
CA PHE A 71 0.99 -9.83 -3.98
C PHE A 71 1.21 -11.34 -4.13
N THR A 72 0.33 -12.17 -3.55
CA THR A 72 0.52 -13.63 -3.57
C THR A 72 0.17 -14.26 -4.90
N GLU A 73 -0.80 -13.73 -5.64
CA GLU A 73 -1.16 -14.20 -6.99
C GLU A 73 -0.27 -13.58 -8.08
N GLY A 74 0.43 -12.49 -7.78
CA GLY A 74 1.31 -11.80 -8.73
C GLY A 74 0.56 -11.04 -9.81
N LYS A 75 -0.61 -10.47 -9.47
CA LYS A 75 -1.48 -9.75 -10.41
C LYS A 75 -0.92 -8.36 -10.75
N HIS A 76 0.23 -8.32 -11.42
CA HIS A 76 0.95 -7.08 -11.71
C HIS A 76 0.13 -6.07 -12.54
N GLU A 77 -0.66 -6.53 -13.51
CA GLU A 77 -1.52 -5.64 -14.31
C GLU A 77 -2.56 -4.91 -13.45
N THR A 78 -2.96 -5.52 -12.34
CA THR A 78 -3.93 -4.92 -11.42
C THR A 78 -3.27 -3.99 -10.40
N VAL A 79 -1.99 -4.18 -10.07
CA VAL A 79 -1.36 -3.43 -8.97
C VAL A 79 -1.19 -1.95 -9.31
N GLU A 80 -0.74 -1.62 -10.52
CA GLU A 80 -0.58 -0.21 -10.93
C GLU A 80 -1.93 0.53 -10.89
N MET A 81 -3.00 -0.12 -11.35
CA MET A 81 -4.35 0.44 -11.30
C MET A 81 -4.80 0.66 -9.84
N GLN A 82 -4.54 -0.29 -8.94
CA GLN A 82 -4.86 -0.16 -7.52
C GLN A 82 -4.07 1.00 -6.87
N MET A 83 -2.80 1.16 -7.23
CA MET A 83 -1.97 2.28 -6.75
C MET A 83 -2.45 3.63 -7.30
N ASP A 84 -2.92 3.68 -8.55
CA ASP A 84 -3.55 4.88 -9.11
C ASP A 84 -4.85 5.26 -8.39
N TYR A 85 -5.67 4.26 -8.03
CA TYR A 85 -6.84 4.49 -7.18
C TYR A 85 -6.44 5.01 -5.78
N ALA A 86 -5.38 4.46 -5.18
CA ALA A 86 -4.84 4.91 -3.90
C ALA A 86 -4.36 6.37 -3.98
N ARG A 87 -3.62 6.75 -5.02
CA ARG A 87 -3.22 8.15 -5.28
C ARG A 87 -4.43 9.07 -5.47
N GLY A 88 -5.47 8.59 -6.15
CA GLY A 88 -6.74 9.29 -6.26
C GLY A 88 -7.43 9.48 -4.90
N ALA A 89 -7.36 8.49 -4.01
CA ALA A 89 -7.84 8.59 -2.63
C ALA A 89 -7.04 9.62 -1.83
N GLN A 90 -5.70 9.62 -1.92
CA GLN A 90 -4.83 10.60 -1.26
C GLN A 90 -5.20 12.04 -1.63
N ARG A 91 -5.38 12.33 -2.93
CA ARG A 91 -5.81 13.66 -3.39
C ARG A 91 -7.16 14.07 -2.82
N ARG A 92 -8.06 13.12 -2.60
CA ARG A 92 -9.38 13.36 -2.00
C ARG A 92 -9.31 13.52 -0.48
N SER A 93 -8.44 12.77 0.20
CA SER A 93 -8.19 12.90 1.63
C SER A 93 -7.52 14.23 1.97
N ALA A 94 -6.51 14.63 1.21
CA ALA A 94 -5.83 15.94 1.33
C ALA A 94 -6.77 17.14 1.06
N ALA A 95 -7.90 16.92 0.38
CA ALA A 95 -8.93 17.92 0.17
C ALA A 95 -9.93 18.06 1.35
N GLY A 96 -9.70 17.38 2.48
CA GLY A 96 -10.41 17.65 3.75
C GLY A 96 -11.38 16.57 4.25
N TYR A 97 -11.16 15.29 3.92
CA TYR A 97 -11.89 14.18 4.56
C TYR A 97 -11.01 13.50 5.63
N GLU A 98 -10.72 14.25 6.71
CA GLU A 98 -10.24 13.70 7.98
C GLU A 98 -11.36 12.89 8.66
N LYS A 99 -11.57 11.65 8.24
CA LYS A 99 -12.14 10.58 9.07
C LYS A 99 -11.38 9.34 8.63
N PHE A 100 -10.61 8.67 9.48
CA PHE A 100 -11.09 7.95 10.64
C PHE A 100 -10.00 7.88 11.71
N ASP A 101 -10.29 8.47 12.88
CA ASP A 101 -9.82 7.96 14.16
C ASP A 101 -11.07 7.46 14.89
N LYS A 102 -11.08 6.18 15.26
CA LYS A 102 -12.10 5.62 16.15
C LYS A 102 -11.61 4.36 16.84
#